data_AF-A0A920TDM6-F1
#
_entry.id   AF-A0A920TDM6-F1
#
_cell.length_a   1.000
_cell.length_b   1.000
_cell.length_c   1.000
_cell.angle_alpha   90.00
_cell.angle_beta   90.00
_cell.angle_gamma   90.00
#
_symmetry.space_group_name_H-M   'P 1'
#
loop_
_entity.id
_entity.type
_entity.pdbx_description
1 polymer ?
#
loop_
_entity_poly.entity_id
_entity_poly.type
_entity_poly.pdbx_seq_one_letter_code
_entity_poly.pdbx_strand_id
1 'polypeptide(L)'
;MQLIGEKGIRQAARSVLPNATETKVFITANVRALRHFIEMRSAIYADWEIRYLAIEMLKILKEESPLLFGDFSIEDLPDGTQISKPTYSKV
;
A
#
# COMPACT_ATOMS: atom_id res chain seq x y z
N MET A 1 40.78 0.94 13.38
CA MET A 1 39.89 1.75 12.53
C MET A 1 39.53 0.91 11.32
N GLN A 2 38.36 0.29 11.32
CA GLN A 2 37.96 -0.67 10.29
C GLN A 2 37.53 0.10 9.03
N LEU A 3 38.21 -0.12 7.92
CA LEU A 3 37.88 0.49 6.63
C LEU A 3 36.51 -0.04 6.19
N ILE A 4 35.54 0.88 6.11
CA ILE A 4 34.18 0.58 5.69
C ILE A 4 34.24 0.36 4.17
N GLY A 5 33.91 -0.85 3.70
CA GLY A 5 33.85 -1.15 2.27
C GLY A 5 32.79 -0.33 1.53
N GLU A 6 32.83 -0.30 0.19
CA GLU A 6 31.96 0.55 -0.66
C GLU A 6 30.46 0.47 -0.30
N LYS A 7 29.97 -0.72 0.09
CA LYS A 7 28.59 -0.91 0.55
C LYS A 7 28.26 -0.08 1.80
N GLY A 8 29.18 0.00 2.76
CA GLY A 8 28.96 0.77 3.99
C GLY A 8 29.07 2.29 3.77
N ILE A 9 29.88 2.74 2.81
CA ILE A 9 29.91 4.16 2.39
C ILE A 9 28.53 4.57 1.84
N ARG A 10 27.93 3.73 0.98
CA ARG A 10 26.59 3.98 0.42
C ARG A 10 25.50 3.98 1.49
N GLN A 11 25.60 3.12 2.51
CA GLN A 11 24.64 3.09 3.62
C GLN A 11 24.74 4.34 4.49
N ALA A 12 25.94 4.79 4.83
CA ALA A 12 26.14 6.05 5.56
C ALA A 12 25.58 7.24 4.76
N ALA A 13 25.80 7.28 3.44
CA ALA A 13 25.24 8.32 2.57
C ALA A 13 23.71 8.28 2.48
N ARG A 14 23.05 7.12 2.65
CA ARG A 14 21.57 7.05 2.68
C ARG A 14 20.95 7.75 3.88
N SER A 15 21.70 7.99 4.96
CA SER A 15 21.18 8.63 6.18
C SER A 15 20.68 10.07 5.95
N VAL A 16 21.14 10.73 4.89
CA VAL A 16 20.72 12.10 4.55
C VAL A 16 19.59 12.14 3.51
N LEU A 17 19.15 10.99 3.00
CA LEU A 17 18.06 10.94 2.03
C LEU A 17 16.71 11.24 2.72
N PRO A 18 15.81 12.00 2.09
CA PRO A 18 14.49 12.29 2.64
C PRO A 18 13.60 11.04 2.62
N ASN A 19 12.60 11.01 3.50
CA ASN A 19 11.60 9.92 3.55
C ASN A 19 10.84 9.75 2.22
N ALA A 20 10.66 10.83 1.45
CA ALA A 20 10.01 10.84 0.14
C ALA A 20 10.89 10.28 -1.01
N THR A 21 12.01 9.62 -0.68
CA THR A 21 12.84 8.96 -1.70
C THR A 21 12.08 7.78 -2.30
N GLU A 22 11.87 7.82 -3.61
CA GLU A 22 11.21 6.75 -4.35
C GLU A 22 11.88 5.39 -4.06
N THR A 23 11.06 4.41 -3.70
CA THR A 23 11.51 3.03 -3.47
C THR A 23 10.62 2.08 -4.25
N LYS A 24 11.24 1.16 -4.98
CA LYS A 24 10.54 0.12 -5.74
C LYS A 24 10.54 -1.18 -4.95
N VAL A 25 9.37 -1.77 -4.78
CA VAL A 25 9.17 -3.01 -4.02
C VAL A 25 8.37 -4.02 -4.83
N PHE A 26 8.73 -5.30 -4.70
CA PHE A 26 7.93 -6.41 -5.21
C PHE A 26 7.24 -7.09 -4.03
N ILE A 27 5.92 -7.25 -4.11
CA ILE A 27 5.11 -7.80 -3.02
C ILE A 27 4.40 -9.05 -3.53
N THR A 28 4.43 -10.12 -2.74
CA THR A 28 3.63 -11.33 -2.94
C THR A 28 2.87 -11.61 -1.65
N ALA A 29 1.57 -11.85 -1.77
CA ALA A 29 0.70 -12.09 -0.63
C ALA A 29 -0.41 -13.06 -1.02
N ASN A 30 -0.89 -13.85 -0.05
CA ASN A 30 -2.09 -14.64 -0.26
C ASN A 30 -3.34 -13.75 -0.24
N VAL A 31 -4.47 -14.29 -0.69
CA VAL A 31 -5.74 -13.54 -0.79
C VAL A 31 -6.19 -12.97 0.56
N ARG A 32 -6.03 -13.73 1.65
CA ARG A 32 -6.44 -13.28 2.99
C ARG A 32 -5.63 -12.05 3.44
N ALA A 33 -4.31 -12.09 3.23
CA ALA A 33 -3.42 -11.00 3.56
C ALA A 33 -3.70 -9.76 2.68
N LEU A 34 -3.96 -9.96 1.38
CA LEU A 34 -4.35 -8.87 0.47
C LEU A 34 -5.65 -8.20 0.90
N ARG A 35 -6.69 -8.98 1.22
CA ARG A 35 -7.97 -8.43 1.70
C ARG A 35 -7.80 -7.61 2.97
N HIS A 36 -7.04 -8.14 3.94
CA HIS A 36 -6.76 -7.41 5.17
C HIS A 36 -5.92 -6.15 4.93
N PHE A 37 -4.92 -6.22 4.04
CA PHE A 37 -4.12 -5.07 3.65
C PHE A 37 -5.00 -3.97 3.03
N ILE A 38 -5.88 -4.33 2.09
CA ILE A 38 -6.81 -3.38 1.47
C ILE A 38 -7.68 -2.74 2.54
N GLU A 39 -8.38 -3.53 3.37
CA GLU A 39 -9.28 -3.03 4.40
C GLU A 39 -8.60 -2.06 5.38
N MET A 40 -7.34 -2.33 5.77
CA MET A 40 -6.60 -1.46 6.68
C MET A 40 -6.02 -0.22 6.01
N ARG A 41 -5.62 -0.32 4.74
CA ARG A 41 -4.88 0.74 4.04
C ARG A 41 -5.74 1.63 3.16
N SER A 42 -6.91 1.18 2.75
CA SER A 42 -7.89 1.99 2.00
C SER A 42 -8.82 2.80 2.90
N ALA A 43 -8.72 2.64 4.22
CA ALA A 43 -9.58 3.32 5.18
C ALA A 43 -9.30 4.82 5.27
N ILE A 44 -10.30 5.58 5.74
CA ILE A 44 -10.22 7.05 5.84
C ILE A 44 -9.10 7.55 6.76
N TYR A 45 -8.75 6.76 7.78
CA TYR A 45 -7.69 7.06 8.76
C TYR A 45 -6.29 6.64 8.31
N ALA A 46 -6.16 5.94 7.17
CA ALA A 46 -4.86 5.63 6.60
C ALA A 46 -4.26 6.88 5.92
N ASP A 47 -2.93 6.93 5.88
CA ASP A 47 -2.21 7.95 5.12
C ASP A 47 -2.66 7.95 3.64
N TRP A 48 -2.79 9.13 3.06
CA TRP A 48 -3.34 9.29 1.71
C TRP A 48 -2.50 8.59 0.64
N GLU A 49 -1.16 8.53 0.79
CA GLU A 49 -0.28 7.88 -0.19
C GLU A 49 -0.52 6.36 -0.24
N ILE A 50 -0.53 5.71 0.93
CA ILE A 50 -0.76 4.26 1.01
C ILE A 50 -2.21 3.91 0.68
N ARG A 51 -3.15 4.81 0.97
CA ARG A 51 -4.55 4.66 0.57
C ARG A 51 -4.71 4.68 -0.94
N TYR A 52 -4.09 5.64 -1.63
CA TYR A 52 -4.08 5.68 -3.08
C TYR A 52 -3.54 4.37 -3.67
N LEU A 53 -2.38 3.90 -3.17
CA LEU A 53 -1.81 2.61 -3.58
C LEU A 53 -2.78 1.45 -3.36
N ALA A 54 -3.40 1.35 -2.19
CA ALA A 54 -4.33 0.27 -1.86
C ALA A 54 -5.58 0.27 -2.75
N ILE A 55 -6.09 1.45 -3.12
CA ILE A 55 -7.23 1.59 -4.03
C ILE A 55 -6.87 1.17 -5.45
N GLU A 56 -5.71 1.60 -5.97
CA GLU A 56 -5.26 1.17 -7.30
C GLU A 56 -5.03 -0.35 -7.35
N MET A 57 -4.45 -0.93 -6.30
CA MET A 57 -4.35 -2.38 -6.17
C MET A 57 -5.73 -3.06 -6.17
N LEU A 58 -6.71 -2.51 -5.44
CA LEU A 58 -8.06 -3.06 -5.39
C LEU A 58 -8.76 -3.01 -6.76
N LYS A 59 -8.56 -1.95 -7.55
CA LYS A 59 -9.13 -1.84 -8.91
C LYS A 59 -8.64 -2.98 -9.80
N ILE A 60 -7.33 -3.22 -9.81
CA ILE A 60 -6.73 -4.33 -10.57
C ILE A 60 -7.23 -5.68 -10.05
N LEU A 61 -7.27 -5.88 -8.72
CA LEU A 61 -7.70 -7.13 -8.12
C LEU A 61 -9.18 -7.45 -8.36
N LYS A 62 -10.04 -6.43 -8.47
CA LYS A 62 -11.44 -6.60 -8.84
C LYS A 62 -11.62 -7.06 -10.28
N GLU A 63 -10.76 -6.61 -11.18
CA GLU A 63 -10.75 -7.06 -12.58
C GLU A 63 -10.24 -8.50 -12.70
N GLU A 64 -9.11 -8.80 -12.06
CA GLU A 64 -8.48 -10.12 -12.11
C GLU A 64 -9.27 -11.20 -11.36
N SER A 65 -9.87 -10.86 -10.22
CA SER A 65 -10.59 -11.82 -9.37
C SER A 65 -11.84 -11.23 -8.71
N PRO A 66 -12.90 -10.97 -9.48
CA PRO A 66 -14.12 -10.34 -8.98
C PRO A 66 -14.82 -11.16 -7.88
N LEU A 67 -14.73 -12.49 -7.92
CA LEU A 67 -15.32 -13.37 -6.90
C LEU A 67 -14.68 -13.16 -5.51
N LEU A 68 -13.41 -12.73 -5.47
CA LEU A 68 -12.65 -12.58 -4.23
C LEU A 68 -12.61 -11.14 -3.71
N PHE A 69 -12.85 -10.13 -4.55
CA PHE A 69 -12.71 -8.70 -4.18
C PHE A 69 -13.93 -7.84 -4.55
N GLY A 70 -14.97 -8.42 -5.16
CA GLY A 70 -16.16 -7.69 -5.60
C GLY A 70 -17.03 -7.13 -4.47
N ASP A 71 -16.84 -7.61 -3.24
CA ASP A 71 -17.56 -7.15 -2.05
C ASP A 71 -17.07 -5.81 -1.49
N PHE A 72 -15.94 -5.28 -1.98
CA PHE A 72 -15.48 -3.95 -1.60
C PHE A 72 -16.22 -2.86 -2.38
N SER A 73 -16.73 -1.82 -1.72
CA SER A 73 -17.18 -0.57 -2.36
C SER A 73 -16.02 0.43 -2.41
N ILE A 74 -15.96 1.26 -3.45
CA ILE A 74 -15.04 2.41 -3.53
C ILE A 74 -15.90 3.67 -3.47
N GLU A 75 -15.55 4.59 -2.57
CA GLU A 75 -16.27 5.85 -2.35
C GLU A 75 -15.30 7.01 -2.57
N ASP A 76 -15.73 8.03 -3.32
CA ASP A 76 -14.99 9.27 -3.51
C ASP A 76 -15.28 10.24 -2.36
N LEU A 77 -14.23 10.85 -1.81
CA LEU A 77 -14.34 11.90 -0.79
C LEU A 77 -14.40 13.30 -1.43
N PRO A 78 -14.96 14.30 -0.71
CA PRO A 78 -14.97 15.69 -1.16
C PRO A 78 -13.58 16.27 -1.49
N ASP A 79 -12.54 15.73 -0.84
CA ASP A 79 -11.15 16.14 -1.04
C ASP A 79 -10.51 15.54 -2.32
N GLY A 80 -11.26 14.76 -3.10
CA GLY A 80 -10.79 14.10 -4.32
C GLY A 80 -10.04 12.79 -4.09
N THR A 81 -9.86 12.35 -2.84
CA THR A 81 -9.28 11.04 -2.51
C THR A 81 -10.34 9.94 -2.46
N GLN A 82 -9.94 8.68 -2.57
CA GLN A 82 -10.84 7.53 -2.56
C GLN A 82 -10.63 6.68 -1.29
N ILE A 83 -11.69 6.08 -0.76
CA ILE A 83 -11.64 5.05 0.27
C ILE A 83 -12.33 3.78 -0.21
N SER A 84 -12.05 2.64 0.44
CA SER A 84 -12.85 1.44 0.23
C SER A 84 -13.31 0.81 1.53
N LYS A 85 -14.46 0.15 1.47
CA LYS A 85 -15.04 -0.59 2.60
C LYS A 85 -15.57 -1.93 2.10
N PRO A 86 -15.31 -3.05 2.79
CA PRO A 86 -15.96 -4.31 2.46
C PRO A 86 -17.43 -4.28 2.89
N THR A 87 -18.28 -5.00 2.16
CA THR A 87 -19.71 -5.18 2.51
C THR A 87 -19.85 -5.88 3.87
N TYR A 88 -18.94 -6.82 4.16
CA TYR A 88 -18.86 -7.51 5.45
C TYR A 88 -17.44 -7.36 5.98
N SER A 89 -17.27 -6.50 6.98
CA SER A 89 -16.02 -6.43 7.73
C SER A 89 -15.92 -7.61 8.69
N LYS A 90 -14.72 -8.19 8.82
CA LYS A 90 -14.40 -9.20 9.84
C LYS A 90 -13.70 -8.59 11.06
N VAL A 91 -13.59 -7.26 11.13
CA VAL A 91 -13.00 -6.52 12.25
C VAL A 91 -14.06 -6.26 13.31
#